data_AF-A0A563DQJ0-F1
#
_entry.id   AF-A0A563DQJ0-F1
#
_cell.length_a   1.000
_cell.length_b   1.000
_cell.length_c   1.000
_cell.angle_alpha   90.00
_cell.angle_beta   90.00
_cell.angle_gamma   90.00
#
_symmetry.space_group_name_H-M   'P 1'
#
loop_
_entity.id
_entity.type
_entity.pdbx_description
1 polymer ?
#
loop_
_entity_poly.entity_id
_entity_poly.type
_entity_poly.pdbx_seq_one_letter_code
_entity_poly.pdbx_strand_id
1 'polypeptide(L)'
;MTAQRPLPLVPVTDATLMSSAAALVEDGQGGRVFIRGELVFAWDAGDEAGRRLAAVQLVRIKAATGVAVAAGFGVDPEMLRRWGQRADAVGIVALAPNRRGPKGPSKLTKELSVRIVGLRGQRRSLRAIAAEVGVSTDTVRRALADHQDSRSACGHTTDSDQDRAPAGASVGDEVDDVPGIEDTDRAGDAAVDRDRLPVLADPVPRYTERELARWGLLDHARPTFTPSARVPLAGLFLALPGLEATGLLDCARDAFGRLPNGFYGLDSVLVEAALRTLAGQPRVEGATRVDPIALGRVLGLDRAPEVKTNPRACQVFCVSSAFGFS
;
A
#
# COMPACT_ATOMS: atom_id res chain seq x y z
N MET A 1 -8.67 -31.55 -1.17
CA MET A 1 -8.18 -30.17 -0.93
C MET A 1 -7.99 -29.97 0.58
N THR A 2 -6.77 -30.17 1.07
CA THR A 2 -6.42 -29.79 2.44
C THR A 2 -6.23 -28.28 2.47
N ALA A 3 -7.21 -27.55 3.00
CA ALA A 3 -7.08 -26.12 3.24
C ALA A 3 -5.98 -25.94 4.28
N GLN A 4 -4.77 -25.62 3.84
CA GLN A 4 -3.67 -25.26 4.72
C GLN A 4 -4.15 -24.09 5.58
N ARG A 5 -4.19 -24.31 6.91
CA ARG A 5 -4.58 -23.25 7.83
C ARG A 5 -3.56 -22.12 7.70
N PRO A 6 -4.01 -20.87 7.46
CA PRO A 6 -3.12 -19.73 7.43
C PRO A 6 -2.30 -19.69 8.72
N LEU A 7 -0.97 -19.60 8.58
CA LEU A 7 -0.09 -19.36 9.71
C LEU A 7 -0.40 -17.97 10.27
N PRO A 8 -0.64 -17.82 11.58
CA PRO A 8 -0.81 -16.51 12.20
C PRO A 8 0.55 -15.81 12.22
N LEU A 9 0.90 -15.19 11.11
CA LEU A 9 2.09 -14.34 10.99
C LEU A 9 1.74 -12.99 11.59
N VAL A 10 2.07 -12.85 12.87
CA VAL A 10 1.98 -11.58 13.58
C VAL A 10 3.37 -10.97 13.59
N PRO A 11 3.59 -9.83 12.92
CA PRO A 11 4.93 -9.22 12.82
C PRO A 11 5.41 -8.55 14.12
N VAL A 12 4.56 -8.46 15.15
CA VAL A 12 4.85 -7.74 16.40
C VAL A 12 4.37 -8.55 17.61
N THR A 13 5.23 -8.72 18.62
CA THR A 13 4.99 -9.56 19.81
C THR A 13 3.76 -9.13 20.63
N ASP A 14 3.41 -7.84 20.61
CA ASP A 14 2.32 -7.27 21.40
C ASP A 14 0.98 -7.16 20.65
N ALA A 15 0.84 -7.84 19.50
CA ALA A 15 -0.41 -7.75 18.75
C ALA A 15 -1.55 -8.56 19.39
N THR A 16 -2.73 -7.95 19.45
CA THR A 16 -3.99 -8.61 19.81
C THR A 16 -4.52 -9.39 18.61
N LEU A 17 -4.60 -10.72 18.74
CA LEU A 17 -5.19 -11.59 17.73
C LEU A 17 -6.72 -11.48 17.73
N MET A 18 -7.29 -11.06 16.60
CA MET A 18 -8.74 -11.05 16.38
C MET A 18 -9.22 -12.32 15.68
N SER A 19 -8.37 -12.96 14.87
CA SER A 19 -8.64 -14.26 14.27
C SER A 19 -7.31 -14.97 13.96
N SER A 20 -7.37 -16.18 13.40
CA SER A 20 -6.17 -16.86 12.88
C SER A 20 -5.49 -16.11 11.73
N ALA A 21 -6.17 -15.12 11.14
CA ALA A 21 -5.70 -14.37 9.99
C ALA A 21 -5.61 -12.86 10.22
N ALA A 22 -6.10 -12.32 11.34
CA ALA A 22 -6.13 -10.87 11.59
C ALA A 22 -5.56 -10.52 12.98
N ALA A 23 -4.64 -9.57 13.02
CA ALA A 23 -3.99 -9.07 14.22
C ALA A 23 -4.03 -7.54 14.28
N LEU A 24 -4.20 -7.00 15.49
CA LEU A 24 -4.22 -5.56 15.77
C LEU A 24 -3.05 -5.20 16.69
N VAL A 25 -2.33 -4.14 16.35
CA VAL A 25 -1.33 -3.51 17.23
C VAL A 25 -1.78 -2.08 17.46
N GLU A 26 -2.08 -1.70 18.70
CA GLU A 26 -2.30 -0.30 19.10
C GLU A 26 -1.18 0.12 20.06
N ASP A 27 -0.52 1.23 19.75
CA ASP A 27 0.53 1.85 20.57
C ASP A 27 0.30 3.38 20.71
N GLY A 28 1.25 4.07 21.35
CA GLY A 28 1.15 5.52 21.54
C GLY A 28 1.23 6.36 20.26
N GLN A 29 1.59 5.77 19.11
CA GLN A 29 1.66 6.42 17.81
C GLN A 29 0.42 6.17 16.95
N GLY A 30 -0.48 5.29 17.39
CA GLY A 30 -1.71 4.95 16.67
C GLY A 30 -1.93 3.46 16.61
N GLY A 31 -2.50 2.96 15.52
CA GLY A 31 -2.78 1.54 15.38
C GLY A 31 -2.58 0.99 13.99
N ARG A 32 -2.29 -0.30 13.92
CA ARG A 32 -1.96 -1.05 12.73
C ARG A 32 -2.71 -2.38 12.74
N VAL A 33 -3.31 -2.74 11.62
CA VAL A 33 -3.99 -4.02 11.45
C VAL A 33 -3.28 -4.82 10.37
N PHE A 34 -2.94 -6.06 10.73
CA PHE A 34 -2.31 -7.01 9.83
C PHE A 34 -3.30 -8.11 9.47
N ILE A 35 -3.40 -8.44 8.19
CA ILE A 35 -4.14 -9.61 7.71
C ILE A 35 -3.15 -10.56 7.05
N ARG A 36 -2.97 -11.76 7.63
CA ARG A 36 -1.99 -12.76 7.19
C ARG A 36 -0.56 -12.21 7.10
N GLY A 37 -0.20 -11.31 8.01
CA GLY A 37 1.12 -10.66 8.06
C GLY A 37 1.24 -9.37 7.25
N GLU A 38 0.28 -9.08 6.36
CA GLU A 38 0.29 -7.85 5.54
C GLU A 38 -0.37 -6.69 6.27
N LEU A 39 0.27 -5.51 6.24
CA LEU A 39 -0.32 -4.29 6.79
C LEU A 39 -1.47 -3.82 5.90
N VAL A 40 -2.71 -3.86 6.41
CA VAL A 40 -3.92 -3.49 5.65
C VAL A 40 -4.50 -2.16 6.09
N PHE A 41 -4.42 -1.85 7.38
CA PHE A 41 -4.85 -0.55 7.92
C PHE A 41 -3.78 0.00 8.85
N ALA A 42 -3.59 1.32 8.78
CA ALA A 42 -2.81 2.08 9.73
C ALA A 42 -3.54 3.41 10.00
N TRP A 43 -3.44 3.91 11.22
CA TRP A 43 -3.93 5.22 11.62
C TRP A 43 -3.01 5.80 12.67
N ASP A 44 -2.93 7.13 12.71
CA ASP A 44 -2.12 7.86 13.68
C ASP A 44 -2.85 8.02 15.02
N ALA A 45 -2.09 8.36 16.06
CA ALA A 45 -2.62 8.68 17.38
C ALA A 45 -3.66 9.82 17.27
N GLY A 46 -4.86 9.57 17.77
CA GLY A 46 -5.97 10.51 17.72
C GLY A 46 -6.82 10.46 16.44
N ASP A 47 -6.43 9.69 15.43
CA ASP A 47 -7.27 9.43 14.25
C ASP A 47 -8.36 8.39 14.55
N GLU A 48 -9.37 8.85 15.29
CA GLU A 48 -10.54 8.06 15.66
C GLU A 48 -11.38 7.67 14.43
N ALA A 49 -11.32 8.44 13.34
CA ALA A 49 -12.06 8.14 12.11
C ALA A 49 -11.41 6.95 11.37
N GLY A 50 -10.08 6.98 11.20
CA GLY A 50 -9.30 5.89 10.63
C GLY A 50 -9.40 4.62 11.45
N ARG A 51 -9.32 4.72 12.78
CA ARG A 51 -9.54 3.60 13.71
C ARG A 51 -10.88 2.91 13.51
N ARG A 52 -11.97 3.68 13.42
CA ARG A 52 -13.33 3.16 13.19
C ARG A 52 -13.49 2.55 11.80
N LEU A 53 -12.89 3.18 10.79
CA LEU A 53 -12.89 2.66 9.42
C LEU A 53 -12.23 1.29 9.35
N ALA A 54 -11.07 1.12 10.00
CA ALA A 54 -10.38 -0.17 10.05
C ALA A 54 -11.27 -1.26 10.67
N ALA A 55 -11.90 -0.98 11.82
CA ALA A 55 -12.81 -1.92 12.47
C ALA A 55 -13.99 -2.32 11.57
N VAL A 56 -14.65 -1.35 10.93
CA VAL A 56 -15.79 -1.62 10.04
C VAL A 56 -15.36 -2.44 8.81
N GLN A 57 -14.22 -2.10 8.20
CA GLN A 57 -13.74 -2.79 7.01
C GLN A 57 -13.34 -4.24 7.31
N LEU A 58 -12.77 -4.54 8.47
CA LEU A 58 -12.44 -5.90 8.87
C LEU A 58 -13.65 -6.83 8.92
N VAL A 59 -14.80 -6.32 9.40
CA VAL A 59 -16.06 -7.07 9.39
C VAL A 59 -16.59 -7.24 7.98
N ARG A 60 -16.54 -6.18 7.15
CA ARG A 60 -17.03 -6.21 5.76
C ARG A 60 -16.30 -7.21 4.89
N ILE A 61 -14.96 -7.24 4.96
CA ILE A 61 -14.13 -8.19 4.20
C ILE A 61 -14.11 -9.59 4.84
N LYS A 62 -14.81 -9.78 5.97
CA LYS A 62 -14.89 -11.04 6.72
C LYS A 62 -13.52 -11.55 7.19
N ALA A 63 -12.62 -10.63 7.55
CA ALA A 63 -11.29 -10.98 8.09
C ALA A 63 -11.36 -11.54 9.52
N ALA A 64 -12.37 -11.11 10.29
CA ALA A 64 -12.68 -11.61 11.62
C ALA A 64 -14.18 -11.44 11.92
N THR A 65 -14.68 -12.14 12.94
CA THR A 65 -16.07 -12.00 13.36
C THR A 65 -16.28 -10.64 14.04
N GLY A 66 -17.48 -10.08 13.94
CA GLY A 66 -17.79 -8.78 14.57
C GLY A 66 -17.51 -8.75 16.07
N VAL A 67 -17.73 -9.88 16.76
CA VAL A 67 -17.42 -10.03 18.20
C VAL A 67 -15.91 -9.94 18.46
N ALA A 68 -15.10 -10.61 17.64
CA ALA A 68 -13.65 -10.60 17.82
C ALA A 68 -13.03 -9.27 17.42
N VAL A 69 -13.55 -8.61 16.37
CA VAL A 69 -13.15 -7.23 16.02
C VAL A 69 -13.52 -6.27 17.14
N ALA A 70 -14.74 -6.34 17.67
CA ALA A 70 -15.16 -5.49 18.78
C ALA A 70 -14.25 -5.66 20.02
N ALA A 71 -13.94 -6.91 20.37
CA ALA A 71 -13.01 -7.21 21.46
C ALA A 71 -11.60 -6.66 21.20
N GLY A 72 -11.04 -6.84 19.99
CA GLY A 72 -9.72 -6.32 19.64
C GLY A 72 -9.64 -4.80 19.72
N PHE A 73 -10.65 -4.10 19.22
CA PHE A 73 -10.72 -2.63 19.26
C PHE A 73 -11.23 -2.09 20.61
N GLY A 74 -11.48 -2.94 21.62
CA GLY A 74 -11.97 -2.51 22.93
C GLY A 74 -13.31 -1.78 22.87
N VAL A 75 -14.19 -2.14 21.93
CA VAL A 75 -15.51 -1.52 21.75
C VAL A 75 -16.64 -2.53 21.90
N ASP A 76 -17.84 -2.01 22.14
CA ASP A 76 -19.04 -2.83 22.20
C ASP A 76 -19.48 -3.31 20.79
N PRO A 77 -19.88 -4.58 20.61
CA PRO A 77 -20.30 -5.11 19.31
C PRO A 77 -21.48 -4.34 18.66
N GLU A 78 -22.43 -3.83 19.46
CA GLU A 78 -23.55 -3.03 18.97
C GLU A 78 -23.07 -1.64 18.52
N MET A 79 -22.03 -1.10 19.15
CA MET A 79 -21.37 0.14 18.68
C MET A 79 -20.71 -0.06 17.31
N LEU A 80 -19.95 -1.15 17.14
CA LEU A 80 -19.33 -1.50 15.86
C LEU A 80 -20.38 -1.71 14.76
N ARG A 81 -21.49 -2.38 15.08
CA ARG A 81 -22.63 -2.56 14.16
C ARG A 81 -23.22 -1.22 13.73
N ARG A 82 -23.42 -0.28 14.66
CA ARG A 82 -23.92 1.07 14.37
C ARG A 82 -22.95 1.88 13.50
N TRP A 83 -21.64 1.71 13.68
CA TRP A 83 -20.63 2.32 12.80
C TRP A 83 -20.79 1.81 11.36
N GLY A 84 -20.92 0.49 11.19
CA GLY A 84 -21.19 -0.12 9.88
C GLY A 84 -22.44 0.45 9.22
N GLN A 85 -23.57 0.49 9.93
CA GLN A 85 -24.82 1.04 9.40
C GLN A 85 -24.72 2.51 9.00
N ARG A 86 -24.03 3.34 9.80
CA ARG A 86 -23.81 4.76 9.46
C ARG A 86 -22.90 4.92 8.26
N ALA A 87 -21.86 4.09 8.15
CA ALA A 87 -20.97 4.07 7.00
C ALA A 87 -21.67 3.61 5.73
N ASP A 88 -22.65 2.69 5.81
CA ASP A 88 -23.48 2.27 4.68
C ASP A 88 -24.45 3.38 4.24
N ALA A 89 -25.05 4.09 5.19
CA ALA A 89 -26.07 5.11 4.89
C ALA A 89 -25.49 6.46 4.45
N VAL A 90 -24.36 6.88 5.03
CA VAL A 90 -23.80 8.24 4.88
C VAL A 90 -22.37 8.22 4.34
N GLY A 91 -21.75 7.04 4.24
CA GLY A 91 -20.36 6.89 3.83
C GLY A 91 -19.37 7.07 4.98
N ILE A 92 -18.08 7.03 4.66
CA ILE A 92 -16.97 7.02 5.63
C ILE A 92 -16.94 8.27 6.53
N VAL A 93 -17.48 9.41 6.07
CA VAL A 93 -17.53 10.67 6.82
C VAL A 93 -18.30 10.49 8.14
N ALA A 94 -19.30 9.60 8.18
CA ALA A 94 -20.09 9.34 9.38
C ALA A 94 -19.34 8.57 10.49
N LEU A 95 -18.13 8.08 10.20
CA LEU A 95 -17.26 7.45 11.18
C LEU A 95 -16.44 8.46 11.97
N ALA A 96 -16.27 9.68 11.46
CA ALA A 96 -15.58 10.74 12.18
C ALA A 96 -16.26 11.01 13.53
N PRO A 97 -15.49 11.28 14.61
CA PRO A 97 -16.07 11.72 15.86
C PRO A 97 -16.83 13.03 15.61
N ASN A 98 -18.16 12.96 15.71
CA ASN A 98 -18.96 14.17 15.79
C ASN A 98 -18.49 14.93 17.02
N ARG A 99 -17.89 16.12 16.83
CA ARG A 99 -17.78 17.09 17.92
C ARG A 99 -19.18 17.24 18.50
N ARG A 100 -19.39 16.73 19.71
CA ARG A 100 -20.56 17.10 20.50
C ARG A 100 -20.35 18.58 20.76
N GLY A 101 -20.91 19.42 19.89
CA GLY A 101 -21.08 20.83 20.20
C GLY A 101 -21.73 20.96 21.58
N PRO A 102 -21.48 22.06 22.31
CA PRO A 102 -22.11 22.28 23.60
C PRO A 102 -23.60 21.98 23.45
N LYS A 103 -24.11 21.08 24.31
CA LYS A 103 -25.51 20.65 24.30
C LYS A 103 -26.34 21.93 24.29
N GLY A 104 -26.96 22.22 23.14
CA GLY A 104 -27.62 23.51 22.92
C GLY A 104 -28.57 23.81 24.09
N PRO A 105 -28.70 25.07 24.51
CA PRO A 105 -29.50 25.41 25.68
C PRO A 105 -30.90 24.84 25.49
N SER A 106 -31.27 23.86 26.32
CA SER A 106 -32.53 23.10 26.21
C SER A 106 -33.80 23.97 26.35
N LYS A 107 -33.62 25.25 26.66
CA LYS A 107 -34.68 26.26 26.82
C LYS A 107 -34.75 27.28 25.68
N LEU A 108 -33.87 27.22 24.67
CA LEU A 108 -33.89 28.13 23.53
C LEU A 108 -34.29 27.38 22.25
N THR A 109 -35.60 27.20 22.06
CA THR A 109 -36.16 26.65 20.82
C THR A 109 -35.97 27.63 19.65
N LYS A 110 -35.95 27.11 18.42
CA LYS A 110 -35.78 27.92 17.19
C LYS A 110 -36.86 28.99 17.09
N GLU A 111 -38.09 28.64 17.46
CA GLU A 111 -39.24 29.55 17.51
C GLU A 111 -39.03 30.70 18.50
N LEU A 112 -38.43 30.42 19.66
CA LEU A 112 -38.12 31.42 20.69
C LEU A 112 -37.01 32.36 20.23
N SER A 113 -36.00 31.85 19.50
CA SER A 113 -34.94 32.67 18.92
C SER A 113 -35.46 33.64 17.84
N VAL A 114 -36.34 33.17 16.94
CA VAL A 114 -36.99 34.01 15.92
C VAL A 114 -37.83 35.11 16.57
N ARG A 115 -38.58 34.77 17.63
CA ARG A 115 -39.39 35.74 18.38
C ARG A 115 -38.52 36.82 19.04
N ILE A 116 -37.39 36.44 19.65
CA ILE A 116 -36.43 37.40 20.25
C ILE A 116 -35.86 38.36 19.18
N VAL A 117 -35.46 37.83 18.02
CA VAL A 117 -34.91 38.65 16.92
C VAL A 117 -35.97 39.60 16.36
N GLY A 118 -37.22 39.14 16.17
CA GLY A 118 -38.34 39.97 15.72
C GLY A 118 -38.64 41.13 16.68
N LEU A 119 -38.71 40.87 17.98
CA LEU A 119 -38.91 41.91 19.00
C LEU A 119 -37.72 42.89 19.06
N ARG A 120 -36.50 42.42 18.78
CA ARG A 120 -35.33 43.29 18.69
C ARG A 120 -35.38 44.20 17.46
N GLY A 121 -35.87 43.72 16.32
CA GLY A 121 -36.11 44.53 15.12
C GLY A 121 -37.09 45.70 15.35
N GLN A 122 -37.98 45.56 16.32
CA GLN A 122 -38.92 46.60 16.76
C GLN A 122 -38.31 47.60 17.77
N ARG A 123 -36.98 47.62 17.94
CA ARG A 123 -36.22 48.49 18.86
C ARG A 123 -36.61 48.37 20.34
N ARG A 124 -37.20 47.25 20.77
CA ARG A 124 -37.47 46.98 22.19
C ARG A 124 -36.15 46.78 22.98
N SER A 125 -36.16 47.17 24.25
CA SER A 125 -35.02 46.97 25.15
C SER A 125 -34.86 45.50 25.54
N LEU A 126 -33.64 45.05 25.82
CA LEU A 126 -33.36 43.65 26.20
C LEU A 126 -34.18 43.19 27.42
N ARG A 127 -34.43 44.11 28.36
CA ARG A 127 -35.24 43.84 29.57
C ARG A 127 -36.72 43.66 29.25
N ALA A 128 -37.27 44.42 28.31
CA ALA A 128 -38.65 44.26 27.87
C ALA A 128 -38.86 42.94 27.12
N ILE A 129 -37.91 42.58 26.24
CA ILE A 129 -37.94 41.31 25.49
C ILE A 129 -37.86 40.11 26.46
N ALA A 130 -36.97 40.18 27.45
CA ALA A 130 -36.83 39.16 28.48
C ALA A 130 -38.13 38.93 29.28
N ALA A 131 -38.77 40.03 29.71
CA ALA A 131 -40.04 39.98 30.45
C ALA A 131 -41.19 39.41 29.60
N GLU A 132 -41.26 39.76 28.31
CA GLU A 132 -42.33 39.32 27.42
C GLU A 132 -42.20 37.83 27.01
N VAL A 133 -40.95 37.35 26.86
CA VAL A 133 -40.66 35.97 26.45
C VAL A 133 -40.53 35.03 27.66
N GLY A 134 -40.42 35.57 28.88
CA GLY A 134 -40.28 34.77 30.11
C GLY A 134 -38.88 34.15 30.28
N VAL A 135 -37.84 34.81 29.75
CA VAL A 135 -36.44 34.36 29.81
C VAL A 135 -35.55 35.41 30.47
N SER A 136 -34.33 35.04 30.88
CA SER A 136 -33.38 36.03 31.41
C SER A 136 -32.87 36.97 30.31
N THR A 137 -32.42 38.16 30.71
CA THR A 137 -31.78 39.11 29.78
C THR A 137 -30.50 38.56 29.16
N ASP A 138 -29.81 37.64 29.84
CA ASP A 138 -28.63 36.95 29.32
C ASP A 138 -28.99 35.97 28.19
N THR A 139 -30.12 35.27 28.34
CA THR A 139 -30.68 34.40 27.29
C THR A 139 -31.04 35.19 26.03
N VAL A 140 -31.61 36.39 26.18
CA VAL A 140 -31.90 37.31 25.06
C VAL A 140 -30.60 37.79 24.40
N ARG A 141 -29.57 38.13 25.18
CA ARG A 141 -28.27 38.56 24.66
C ARG A 141 -27.58 37.47 23.85
N ARG A 142 -27.58 36.22 24.35
CA ARG A 142 -27.01 35.06 23.65
C ARG A 142 -27.73 34.76 22.35
N ALA A 143 -29.07 34.74 22.36
CA ALA A 143 -29.87 34.49 21.16
C ALA A 143 -29.60 35.53 20.04
N LEU A 144 -29.33 36.79 20.40
CA LEU A 144 -28.99 37.83 19.44
C LEU A 144 -27.56 37.72 18.91
N ALA A 145 -26.59 37.28 19.73
CA ALA A 145 -25.22 37.01 19.30
C ALA A 145 -25.17 35.82 18.32
N ASP A 146 -25.85 34.71 18.64
CA ASP A 146 -25.93 33.53 17.75
C ASP A 146 -26.53 33.89 16.38
N HIS A 147 -27.51 34.80 16.34
CA HIS A 147 -28.11 35.29 15.09
C HIS A 147 -27.14 36.18 14.27
N GLN A 148 -26.23 36.90 14.92
CA GLN A 148 -25.21 37.72 14.23
C GLN A 148 -24.10 36.84 13.64
N ASP A 149 -23.67 35.82 14.36
CA ASP A 149 -22.65 34.88 13.91
C ASP A 149 -23.13 34.04 12.71
N SER A 150 -24.37 33.55 12.78
CA SER A 150 -25.01 32.81 11.67
C SER A 150 -25.22 33.67 10.41
N ARG A 151 -25.42 34.98 10.56
CA ARG A 151 -25.50 35.91 9.43
C ARG A 151 -24.13 36.22 8.83
N SER A 152 -23.07 36.18 9.63
CA SER A 152 -21.69 36.43 9.20
C SER A 152 -21.07 35.23 8.46
N ALA A 153 -21.45 34.00 8.84
CA ALA A 153 -21.01 32.76 8.18
C ALA A 153 -21.55 32.59 6.74
N CYS A 154 -22.70 33.19 6.41
CA CYS A 154 -23.26 33.14 5.04
C CYS A 154 -22.68 34.20 4.08
N GLY A 155 -21.60 34.91 4.47
CA GLY A 155 -21.09 36.08 3.76
C GLY A 155 -19.68 35.98 3.15
N HIS A 156 -19.11 34.79 2.92
CA HIS A 156 -17.78 34.65 2.30
C HIS A 156 -17.83 33.80 1.02
N THR A 157 -17.88 34.47 -0.13
CA THR A 157 -17.44 33.97 -1.43
C THR A 157 -16.38 34.92 -1.97
N THR A 158 -15.14 34.45 -2.05
CA THR A 158 -14.00 34.86 -2.90
C THR A 158 -12.82 34.03 -2.37
N ASP A 159 -12.34 33.02 -3.08
CA ASP A 159 -11.53 33.07 -4.30
C ASP A 159 -10.21 33.82 -4.10
N SER A 160 -9.12 33.04 -4.03
CA SER A 160 -7.78 33.45 -4.42
C SER A 160 -6.81 32.27 -4.32
N ASP A 161 -6.52 31.69 -5.48
CA ASP A 161 -5.24 31.08 -5.86
C ASP A 161 -4.05 31.87 -5.30
N GLN A 162 -2.95 31.17 -4.93
CA GLN A 162 -1.58 31.55 -5.32
C GLN A 162 -0.63 30.35 -5.34
N ASP A 163 -0.12 30.08 -6.55
CA ASP A 163 1.17 29.48 -6.86
C ASP A 163 2.34 30.05 -6.05
N ARG A 164 3.30 29.19 -5.66
CA ARG A 164 4.73 29.49 -5.87
C ARG A 164 5.65 28.27 -5.70
N ALA A 165 6.31 27.86 -6.79
CA ALA A 165 7.65 27.26 -6.76
C ALA A 165 8.72 28.35 -6.57
N PRO A 166 9.96 27.98 -6.20
CA PRO A 166 11.01 28.12 -7.23
C PRO A 166 12.08 27.01 -7.21
N ALA A 167 12.81 27.01 -8.32
CA ALA A 167 13.90 26.12 -8.68
C ALA A 167 15.29 26.64 -8.26
N GLY A 168 16.27 25.72 -8.31
CA GLY A 168 17.61 25.98 -8.86
C GLY A 168 18.77 26.08 -7.86
N ALA A 169 19.74 25.17 -7.97
CA ALA A 169 21.07 25.46 -8.53
C ALA A 169 22.00 24.23 -8.49
N SER A 170 22.76 24.09 -9.56
CA SER A 170 23.73 23.07 -9.97
C SER A 170 25.17 23.33 -9.50
N VAL A 171 26.06 22.39 -9.86
CA VAL A 171 27.53 22.44 -10.16
C VAL A 171 28.24 21.35 -9.35
N GLY A 172 29.17 20.52 -9.83
CA GLY A 172 29.91 20.30 -11.08
C GLY A 172 30.84 19.10 -10.80
N ASP A 173 30.86 18.07 -11.64
CA ASP A 173 31.97 17.68 -12.54
C ASP A 173 33.32 17.43 -11.85
N GLU A 174 33.82 16.19 -11.92
CA GLU A 174 35.20 15.86 -12.31
C GLU A 174 35.43 14.34 -12.45
N VAL A 175 36.40 14.02 -13.30
CA VAL A 175 36.65 12.79 -14.05
C VAL A 175 38.00 12.23 -13.62
N ASP A 176 38.12 10.91 -13.44
CA ASP A 176 39.34 10.06 -13.54
C ASP A 176 38.98 8.69 -12.94
N ASP A 177 39.47 7.51 -13.33
CA ASP A 177 40.44 7.06 -14.33
C ASP A 177 40.16 5.54 -14.51
N VAL A 178 40.49 4.96 -15.66
CA VAL A 178 40.25 3.53 -15.96
C VAL A 178 41.50 2.69 -15.66
N PRO A 179 41.34 1.54 -15.00
CA PRO A 179 42.04 0.32 -15.44
C PRO A 179 41.05 -0.85 -15.53
N GLY A 180 41.01 -1.63 -16.61
CA GLY A 180 42.05 -2.59 -16.98
C GLY A 180 41.50 -4.00 -16.71
N ILE A 181 41.12 -4.70 -17.79
CA ILE A 181 40.52 -6.04 -17.78
C ILE A 181 41.57 -7.06 -17.32
N GLU A 182 41.26 -7.83 -16.27
CA GLU A 182 41.90 -9.13 -16.05
C GLU A 182 40.85 -10.19 -15.69
N ASP A 183 40.79 -11.21 -16.55
CA ASP A 183 40.10 -12.48 -16.33
C ASP A 183 40.69 -13.22 -15.13
N THR A 184 39.84 -13.63 -14.19
CA THR A 184 40.11 -14.83 -13.39
C THR A 184 38.83 -15.61 -13.15
N ASP A 185 38.63 -16.64 -13.98
CA ASP A 185 37.90 -17.84 -13.59
C ASP A 185 38.60 -18.44 -12.36
N ARG A 186 37.94 -18.35 -11.20
CA ARG A 186 38.14 -19.30 -10.11
C ARG A 186 36.86 -19.38 -9.29
N ALA A 187 36.17 -20.50 -9.44
CA ALA A 187 35.20 -21.00 -8.48
C ALA A 187 35.92 -21.19 -7.13
N GLY A 188 35.88 -20.15 -6.30
CA GLY A 188 36.31 -20.18 -4.92
C GLY A 188 35.09 -20.41 -4.04
N ASP A 189 35.00 -21.60 -3.46
CA ASP A 189 34.04 -21.97 -2.43
C ASP A 189 34.35 -21.17 -1.15
N ALA A 190 33.96 -19.90 -1.15
CA ALA A 190 34.00 -19.06 0.04
C ALA A 190 32.76 -19.40 0.87
N ALA A 191 32.97 -20.17 1.95
CA ALA A 191 31.95 -20.41 2.96
C ALA A 191 31.43 -19.07 3.48
N VAL A 192 30.30 -18.62 2.91
CA VAL A 192 29.68 -17.36 3.26
C VAL A 192 29.10 -17.53 4.65
N ASP A 193 29.69 -16.85 5.63
CA ASP A 193 29.19 -16.79 7.00
C ASP A 193 27.74 -16.28 6.94
N ARG A 194 26.78 -17.18 7.15
CA ARG A 194 25.35 -16.90 7.00
C ARG A 194 24.89 -15.79 7.94
N ASP A 195 25.63 -15.52 9.01
CA ASP A 195 25.36 -14.47 9.99
C ASP A 195 25.85 -13.07 9.55
N ARG A 196 26.50 -12.94 8.39
CA ARG A 196 27.04 -11.66 7.87
C ARG A 196 26.40 -11.17 6.57
N LEU A 197 25.45 -11.91 6.01
CA LEU A 197 24.82 -11.51 4.76
C LEU A 197 23.79 -10.39 4.97
N PRO A 198 23.85 -9.30 4.18
CA PRO A 198 22.82 -8.28 4.22
C PRO A 198 21.46 -8.88 3.87
N VAL A 199 20.43 -8.56 4.66
CA VAL A 199 19.05 -8.94 4.36
C VAL A 199 18.60 -8.15 3.14
N LEU A 200 18.17 -8.85 2.08
CA LEU A 200 17.62 -8.24 0.87
C LEU A 200 18.52 -7.14 0.28
N ALA A 201 19.80 -7.42 0.05
CA ALA A 201 20.65 -6.45 -0.64
C ALA A 201 20.03 -6.04 -1.98
N ASP A 202 20.16 -4.76 -2.29
CA ASP A 202 19.80 -4.26 -3.61
C ASP A 202 20.72 -4.90 -4.64
N PRO A 203 20.17 -5.45 -5.73
CA PRO A 203 20.99 -5.97 -6.82
C PRO A 203 21.94 -4.89 -7.33
N VAL A 204 23.16 -5.30 -7.68
CA VAL A 204 24.13 -4.38 -8.30
C VAL A 204 23.47 -3.74 -9.53
N PRO A 205 23.46 -2.40 -9.65
CA PRO A 205 22.84 -1.75 -10.79
C PRO A 205 23.56 -2.09 -12.09
N ARG A 206 22.82 -2.62 -13.07
CA ARG A 206 23.35 -3.10 -14.36
C ARG A 206 23.23 -2.06 -15.47
N TYR A 207 23.52 -0.79 -15.16
CA TYR A 207 23.30 0.34 -16.08
C TYR A 207 24.08 0.20 -17.38
N THR A 208 25.36 -0.17 -17.32
CA THR A 208 26.23 -0.35 -18.48
C THR A 208 25.71 -1.41 -19.44
N GLU A 209 25.31 -2.57 -18.92
CA GLU A 209 24.73 -3.64 -19.73
C GLU A 209 23.36 -3.25 -20.31
N ARG A 210 22.54 -2.49 -19.57
CA ARG A 210 21.29 -1.96 -20.09
C ARG A 210 21.51 -0.95 -21.20
N GLU A 211 22.57 -0.14 -21.13
CA GLU A 211 22.96 0.76 -22.20
C GLU A 211 23.44 -0.02 -23.42
N LEU A 212 24.39 -0.95 -23.26
CA LEU A 212 24.86 -1.81 -24.36
C LEU A 212 23.71 -2.56 -25.03
N ALA A 213 22.75 -3.07 -24.25
CA ALA A 213 21.54 -3.71 -24.76
C ALA A 213 20.67 -2.75 -25.59
N ARG A 214 20.50 -1.49 -25.18
CA ARG A 214 19.74 -0.47 -25.94
C ARG A 214 20.38 -0.18 -27.29
N TRP A 215 21.71 -0.22 -27.36
CA TRP A 215 22.46 -0.04 -28.60
C TRP A 215 22.60 -1.34 -29.41
N GLY A 216 22.06 -2.47 -28.93
CA GLY A 216 22.18 -3.77 -29.59
C GLY A 216 23.60 -4.36 -29.55
N LEU A 217 24.47 -3.82 -28.70
CA LEU A 217 25.87 -4.21 -28.55
C LEU A 217 26.07 -5.31 -27.49
N LEU A 218 25.03 -5.62 -26.71
CA LEU A 218 25.03 -6.72 -25.75
C LEU A 218 24.28 -7.92 -26.31
N ASP A 219 24.95 -9.08 -26.40
CA ASP A 219 24.30 -10.33 -26.77
C ASP A 219 23.18 -10.70 -25.78
N HIS A 220 23.52 -10.79 -24.49
CA HIS A 220 22.60 -10.85 -23.36
C HIS A 220 23.35 -10.66 -22.04
N ALA A 221 22.63 -10.25 -20.99
CA ALA A 221 23.19 -10.15 -19.64
C ALA A 221 23.37 -11.54 -19.02
N ARG A 222 24.57 -11.83 -18.48
CA ARG A 222 24.84 -13.07 -17.74
C ARG A 222 24.25 -13.03 -16.33
N PRO A 223 23.79 -14.15 -15.76
CA PRO A 223 23.36 -14.19 -14.36
C PRO A 223 24.50 -13.81 -13.39
N THR A 224 24.22 -12.89 -12.47
CA THR A 224 25.12 -12.46 -11.40
C THR A 224 24.33 -12.36 -10.10
N PHE A 225 24.71 -13.18 -9.12
CA PHE A 225 24.00 -13.25 -7.84
C PHE A 225 24.65 -12.32 -6.82
N THR A 226 23.87 -11.37 -6.30
CA THR A 226 24.29 -10.52 -5.19
C THR A 226 24.11 -11.28 -3.87
N PRO A 227 25.17 -11.54 -3.08
CA PRO A 227 25.06 -12.26 -1.82
C PRO A 227 24.05 -11.59 -0.89
N SER A 228 22.98 -12.30 -0.53
CA SER A 228 21.85 -11.74 0.22
C SER A 228 21.20 -12.78 1.12
N ALA A 229 20.74 -12.36 2.29
CA ALA A 229 19.91 -13.16 3.17
C ALA A 229 18.40 -12.90 2.92
N ARG A 230 17.56 -13.90 3.23
CA ARG A 230 16.09 -13.84 3.16
C ARG A 230 15.53 -13.41 1.80
N VAL A 231 16.16 -13.86 0.71
CA VAL A 231 15.70 -13.58 -0.66
C VAL A 231 14.31 -14.22 -0.89
N PRO A 232 13.26 -13.43 -1.18
CA PRO A 232 11.95 -13.95 -1.53
C PRO A 232 12.07 -14.87 -2.73
N LEU A 233 11.23 -15.90 -2.78
CA LEU A 233 11.22 -16.90 -3.86
C LEU A 233 12.51 -17.73 -4.00
N ALA A 234 13.49 -17.63 -3.08
CA ALA A 234 14.71 -18.44 -3.14
C ALA A 234 14.46 -19.97 -3.12
N GLY A 235 13.30 -20.41 -2.61
CA GLY A 235 12.88 -21.82 -2.71
C GLY A 235 12.77 -22.33 -4.16
N LEU A 236 12.64 -21.44 -5.14
CA LEU A 236 12.63 -21.79 -6.57
C LEU A 236 13.96 -22.35 -7.07
N PHE A 237 15.07 -22.13 -6.37
CA PHE A 237 16.35 -22.76 -6.71
C PHE A 237 16.29 -24.30 -6.67
N LEU A 238 15.39 -24.86 -5.85
CA LEU A 238 15.17 -26.31 -5.79
C LEU A 238 14.65 -26.89 -7.11
N ALA A 239 14.07 -26.06 -7.97
CA ALA A 239 13.59 -26.48 -9.27
C ALA A 239 14.69 -26.51 -10.35
N LEU A 240 15.84 -25.85 -10.15
CA LEU A 240 16.88 -25.75 -11.18
C LEU A 240 17.42 -27.11 -11.62
N PRO A 241 17.75 -28.08 -10.71
CA PRO A 241 18.21 -29.39 -11.15
C PRO A 241 17.14 -30.16 -11.93
N GLY A 242 15.87 -30.01 -11.54
CA GLY A 242 14.75 -30.61 -12.26
C GLY A 242 14.58 -30.00 -13.64
N LEU A 243 14.71 -28.67 -13.75
CA LEU A 243 14.64 -27.93 -15.01
C LEU A 243 15.79 -28.30 -15.94
N GLU A 244 17.01 -28.41 -15.42
CA GLU A 244 18.19 -28.88 -16.16
C GLU A 244 17.98 -30.30 -16.69
N ALA A 245 17.49 -31.21 -15.85
CA ALA A 245 17.22 -32.60 -16.23
C ALA A 245 16.17 -32.74 -17.35
N THR A 246 15.30 -31.75 -17.55
CA THR A 246 14.36 -31.76 -18.69
C THR A 246 15.02 -31.49 -20.04
N GLY A 247 16.23 -30.92 -20.06
CA GLY A 247 16.88 -30.46 -21.29
C GLY A 247 16.14 -29.30 -21.97
N LEU A 248 15.24 -28.60 -21.26
CA LEU A 248 14.40 -27.53 -21.82
C LEU A 248 15.23 -26.45 -22.52
N LEU A 249 16.33 -26.02 -21.91
CA LEU A 249 17.16 -24.95 -22.45
C LEU A 249 17.88 -25.38 -23.73
N ASP A 250 18.39 -26.61 -23.80
CA ASP A 250 19.03 -27.14 -25.01
C ASP A 250 18.01 -27.27 -26.15
N CYS A 251 16.86 -27.87 -25.87
CA CYS A 251 15.75 -27.97 -26.82
C CYS A 251 15.30 -26.59 -27.33
N ALA A 252 15.24 -25.60 -26.45
CA ALA A 252 14.85 -24.25 -26.84
C ALA A 252 15.93 -23.55 -27.69
N ARG A 253 17.22 -23.74 -27.40
CA ARG A 253 18.30 -23.22 -28.25
C ARG A 253 18.26 -23.85 -29.63
N ASP A 254 17.95 -25.14 -29.73
CA ASP A 254 17.79 -25.83 -31.03
C ASP A 254 16.57 -25.32 -31.81
N ALA A 255 15.44 -25.10 -31.11
CA ALA A 255 14.18 -24.71 -31.74
C ALA A 255 14.11 -23.21 -32.12
N PHE A 256 14.58 -22.34 -31.23
CA PHE A 256 14.46 -20.88 -31.37
C PHE A 256 15.78 -20.21 -31.78
N GLY A 257 16.91 -20.91 -31.72
CA GLY A 257 18.22 -20.34 -31.99
C GLY A 257 18.60 -19.25 -30.99
N ARG A 258 19.11 -18.13 -31.50
CA ARG A 258 19.47 -16.97 -30.68
C ARG A 258 18.38 -15.90 -30.74
N LEU A 259 18.03 -15.35 -29.58
CA LEU A 259 17.29 -14.09 -29.52
C LEU A 259 18.18 -12.93 -30.00
N PRO A 260 17.57 -11.83 -30.50
CA PRO A 260 18.30 -10.61 -30.80
C PRO A 260 19.06 -10.08 -29.59
N ASN A 261 20.14 -9.37 -29.86
CA ASN A 261 20.90 -8.65 -28.85
C ASN A 261 19.99 -7.75 -28.01
N GLY A 262 20.17 -7.84 -26.70
CA GLY A 262 19.31 -7.20 -25.71
C GLY A 262 19.73 -7.57 -24.30
N PHE A 263 19.01 -7.08 -23.30
CA PHE A 263 19.38 -7.35 -21.90
C PHE A 263 19.00 -8.78 -21.48
N TYR A 264 17.83 -9.25 -21.91
CA TYR A 264 17.32 -10.58 -21.58
C TYR A 264 17.62 -11.57 -22.71
N GLY A 265 18.37 -12.62 -22.40
CA GLY A 265 18.64 -13.74 -23.31
C GLY A 265 17.55 -14.83 -23.25
N LEU A 266 17.62 -15.79 -24.18
CA LEU A 266 16.62 -16.87 -24.30
C LEU A 266 16.49 -17.67 -23.00
N ASP A 267 17.64 -18.08 -22.46
CA ASP A 267 17.70 -18.84 -21.21
C ASP A 267 17.05 -18.07 -20.05
N SER A 268 17.33 -16.77 -19.93
CA SER A 268 16.75 -15.95 -18.85
C SER A 268 15.23 -15.82 -18.95
N VAL A 269 14.68 -15.73 -20.17
CA VAL A 269 13.23 -15.65 -20.41
C VAL A 269 12.55 -16.99 -20.14
N LEU A 270 13.19 -18.11 -20.51
CA LEU A 270 12.63 -19.44 -20.29
C LEU A 270 12.69 -19.86 -18.83
N VAL A 271 13.82 -19.60 -18.16
CA VAL A 271 13.95 -19.85 -16.73
C VAL A 271 12.97 -18.95 -15.97
N GLU A 272 12.82 -17.68 -16.33
CA GLU A 272 11.77 -16.83 -15.77
C GLU A 272 10.38 -17.45 -15.93
N ALA A 273 10.04 -17.92 -17.14
CA ALA A 273 8.72 -18.48 -17.40
C ALA A 273 8.44 -19.76 -16.58
N ALA A 274 9.44 -20.64 -16.47
CA ALA A 274 9.37 -21.85 -15.66
C ALA A 274 9.21 -21.50 -14.18
N LEU A 275 10.03 -20.60 -13.65
CA LEU A 275 10.00 -20.18 -12.24
C LEU A 275 8.70 -19.44 -11.89
N ARG A 276 8.21 -18.58 -12.77
CA ARG A 276 6.90 -17.91 -12.62
C ARG A 276 5.75 -18.90 -12.63
N THR A 277 5.84 -19.95 -13.46
CA THR A 277 4.85 -21.04 -13.48
C THR A 277 4.84 -21.80 -12.15
N LEU A 278 6.02 -22.11 -11.61
CA LEU A 278 6.17 -22.74 -10.29
C LEU A 278 5.71 -21.84 -9.14
N ALA A 279 5.82 -20.52 -9.30
CA ALA A 279 5.25 -19.53 -8.38
C ALA A 279 3.71 -19.39 -8.49
N GLY A 280 3.04 -20.23 -9.31
CA GLY A 280 1.59 -20.26 -9.47
C GLY A 280 1.04 -19.21 -10.43
N GLN A 281 1.89 -18.61 -11.26
CA GLN A 281 1.52 -17.56 -12.21
C GLN A 281 1.77 -17.98 -13.68
N PRO A 282 1.23 -19.12 -14.16
CA PRO A 282 1.61 -19.73 -15.45
C PRO A 282 1.37 -18.83 -16.66
N ARG A 283 0.39 -17.92 -16.58
CA ARG A 283 0.05 -17.02 -17.67
C ARG A 283 1.06 -15.87 -17.78
N VAL A 284 1.19 -15.33 -19.00
CA VAL A 284 2.05 -14.19 -19.31
C VAL A 284 1.66 -12.96 -18.49
N GLU A 285 0.35 -12.72 -18.31
CA GLU A 285 -0.19 -11.67 -17.44
C GLU A 285 0.16 -11.89 -15.97
N GLY A 286 0.56 -13.11 -15.62
CA GLY A 286 1.10 -13.47 -14.31
C GLY A 286 2.44 -12.78 -14.01
N ALA A 287 3.19 -12.32 -15.01
CA ALA A 287 4.43 -11.58 -14.80
C ALA A 287 4.20 -10.24 -14.08
N THR A 288 3.00 -9.64 -14.20
CA THR A 288 2.66 -8.42 -13.43
C THR A 288 2.24 -8.72 -11.98
N ARG A 289 2.14 -10.01 -11.61
CA ARG A 289 1.72 -10.48 -10.27
C ARG A 289 2.88 -10.99 -9.44
N VAL A 290 4.06 -11.12 -10.02
CA VAL A 290 5.31 -11.45 -9.32
C VAL A 290 6.14 -10.19 -9.21
N ASP A 291 6.72 -9.92 -8.05
CA ASP A 291 7.66 -8.81 -7.89
C ASP A 291 8.87 -9.04 -8.80
N PRO A 292 9.11 -8.15 -9.78
CA PRO A 292 10.15 -8.34 -10.78
C PRO A 292 11.56 -8.20 -10.19
N ILE A 293 11.75 -7.47 -9.08
CA ILE A 293 13.06 -7.40 -8.42
C ILE A 293 13.30 -8.68 -7.62
N ALA A 294 12.29 -9.18 -6.91
CA ALA A 294 12.39 -10.46 -6.21
C ALA A 294 12.71 -11.62 -7.16
N LEU A 295 11.99 -11.73 -8.29
CA LEU A 295 12.26 -12.76 -9.28
C LEU A 295 13.60 -12.53 -10.00
N GLY A 296 13.96 -11.27 -10.26
CA GLY A 296 15.27 -10.88 -10.79
C GLY A 296 16.42 -11.40 -9.93
N ARG A 297 16.35 -11.25 -8.61
CA ARG A 297 17.36 -11.77 -7.66
C ARG A 297 17.56 -13.28 -7.79
N VAL A 298 16.49 -14.05 -8.02
CA VAL A 298 16.56 -15.51 -8.22
C VAL A 298 17.13 -15.87 -9.60
N LEU A 299 16.95 -15.01 -10.60
CA LEU A 299 17.52 -15.18 -11.94
C LEU A 299 18.97 -14.68 -12.05
N GLY A 300 19.52 -14.03 -11.01
CA GLY A 300 20.81 -13.35 -11.09
C GLY A 300 20.76 -12.09 -11.96
N LEU A 301 19.61 -11.43 -12.03
CA LEU A 301 19.39 -10.19 -12.76
C LEU A 301 18.96 -9.10 -11.79
N ASP A 302 19.11 -7.84 -12.19
CA ASP A 302 18.61 -6.70 -11.42
C ASP A 302 17.07 -6.66 -11.39
N ARG A 303 16.42 -7.14 -12.45
CA ARG A 303 14.96 -7.23 -12.58
C ARG A 303 14.56 -8.31 -13.59
N ALA A 304 13.50 -9.05 -13.33
CA ALA A 304 12.90 -10.01 -14.26
C ALA A 304 12.29 -9.33 -15.51
N PRO A 305 12.23 -10.02 -16.66
CA PRO A 305 11.59 -9.50 -17.88
C PRO A 305 10.10 -9.24 -17.67
N GLU A 306 9.61 -8.11 -18.18
CA GLU A 306 8.18 -7.74 -18.10
C GLU A 306 7.54 -7.76 -19.48
N VAL A 307 6.23 -8.07 -19.52
CA VAL A 307 5.45 -8.20 -20.77
C VAL A 307 5.53 -6.95 -21.67
N LYS A 308 5.78 -5.77 -21.07
CA LYS A 308 5.93 -4.50 -21.81
C LYS A 308 7.30 -4.31 -22.47
N THR A 309 8.28 -5.19 -22.22
CA THR A 309 9.69 -4.93 -22.60
C THR A 309 10.17 -5.60 -23.88
N ASN A 310 9.46 -6.56 -24.49
CA ASN A 310 9.86 -7.10 -25.80
C ASN A 310 8.72 -7.81 -26.55
N PRO A 311 8.32 -7.37 -27.77
CA PRO A 311 7.28 -8.03 -28.57
C PRO A 311 7.63 -9.46 -29.03
N ARG A 312 8.92 -9.85 -29.09
CA ARG A 312 9.32 -11.26 -29.34
C ARG A 312 9.41 -12.10 -28.07
N ALA A 313 9.66 -11.50 -26.90
CA ALA A 313 9.48 -12.23 -25.63
C ALA A 313 8.00 -12.63 -25.48
N CYS A 314 7.07 -11.77 -25.90
CA CYS A 314 5.65 -12.12 -26.01
C CYS A 314 5.41 -13.36 -26.89
N GLN A 315 6.23 -13.63 -27.91
CA GLN A 315 6.10 -14.83 -28.75
C GLN A 315 6.54 -16.11 -28.00
N VAL A 316 7.66 -16.06 -27.26
CA VAL A 316 8.09 -17.16 -26.37
C VAL A 316 7.08 -17.38 -25.23
N PHE A 317 6.57 -16.29 -24.66
CA PHE A 317 5.50 -16.32 -23.67
C PHE A 317 4.18 -16.88 -24.24
N CYS A 318 3.82 -16.57 -25.49
CA CYS A 318 2.67 -17.15 -26.19
C CYS A 318 2.84 -18.66 -26.42
N VAL A 319 4.05 -19.14 -26.71
CA VAL A 319 4.33 -20.59 -26.82
C VAL A 319 4.17 -21.26 -25.44
N SER A 320 4.62 -20.61 -24.36
CA SER A 320 4.39 -21.12 -23.00
C SER A 320 2.90 -21.15 -22.60
N SER A 321 2.07 -20.26 -23.15
CA SER A 321 0.60 -20.31 -23.02
C SER A 321 -0.04 -21.47 -23.80
N ALA A 322 0.60 -21.91 -24.89
CA ALA A 322 0.13 -23.00 -25.74
C ALA A 322 0.55 -24.38 -25.18
N PHE A 323 1.71 -24.47 -24.55
CA PHE A 323 2.12 -25.63 -23.74
C PHE A 323 1.52 -25.52 -22.33
N GLY A 324 0.20 -25.66 -22.24
CA GLY A 324 -0.45 -25.94 -20.98
C GLY A 324 0.08 -27.25 -20.42
N PHE A 325 1.06 -27.18 -19.51
CA PHE A 325 1.39 -28.29 -18.62
C PHE A 325 0.13 -28.54 -17.78
N SER A 326 -0.62 -29.55 -18.22
CA SER A 326 -1.82 -30.06 -17.59
C SER A 326 -1.49 -31.01 -16.45
#